data_AF-X0VCB9-F1
#
_entry.id   AF-X0VCB9-F1
#
_cell.length_a   1.000
_cell.length_b   1.000
_cell.length_c   1.000
_cell.angle_alpha   90.00
_cell.angle_beta   90.00
_cell.angle_gamma   90.00
#
_symmetry.space_group_name_H-M   'P 1'
#
loop_
_entity.id
_entity.type
_entity.pdbx_description
1 polymer ?
#
loop_
_entity_poly.entity_id
_entity_poly.type
_entity_poly.pdbx_seq_one_letter_code
_entity_poly.pdbx_strand_id
1 'polypeptide(L)'
;METKWLKEALFAGMTANAFKLGTVLTLGWFWPRVAGCSVLYRGGSMERIDFANILTVADADAAEISPPSYVQYNNSTTYFYVVRRANNCGDQEHTLSCAVKVSLDANGDLVEPQPNNVFE
;
A
#
# COMPACT_ATOMS: atom_id res chain seq x y z
N MET A 1 -5.81 -16.15 6.64
CA MET A 1 -6.77 -15.35 5.86
C MET A 1 -7.13 -14.14 6.69
N GLU A 2 -6.58 -12.98 6.34
CA GLU A 2 -6.88 -11.74 7.03
C GLU A 2 -7.97 -10.99 6.27
N THR A 3 -9.15 -10.90 6.87
CA THR A 3 -10.35 -10.27 6.28
C THR A 3 -10.31 -8.76 6.49
N LYS A 4 -9.41 -8.08 5.75
CA LYS A 4 -9.12 -6.66 5.95
C LYS A 4 -10.37 -5.78 5.76
N TRP A 5 -11.23 -6.15 4.80
CA TRP A 5 -12.51 -5.46 4.61
C TRP A 5 -13.46 -5.61 5.80
N LEU A 6 -13.53 -6.78 6.44
CA LEU A 6 -14.42 -6.99 7.60
C LEU A 6 -13.96 -6.23 8.85
N LYS A 7 -12.65 -6.05 9.03
CA LYS A 7 -12.11 -5.24 10.13
C LYS A 7 -12.37 -3.74 9.94
N GLU A 8 -12.32 -3.27 8.70
CA GLU A 8 -12.40 -1.84 8.37
C GLU A 8 -13.82 -1.37 7.97
N ALA A 9 -14.75 -2.29 7.70
CA ALA A 9 -16.14 -1.98 7.30
C ALA A 9 -17.14 -1.82 8.47
N LEU A 10 -16.67 -1.65 9.70
CA LEU A 10 -17.55 -1.59 10.87
C LEU A 10 -18.26 -0.23 11.02
N PHE A 11 -19.57 -0.31 11.23
CA PHE A 11 -20.47 0.78 11.64
C PHE A 11 -19.76 1.70 12.65
N ALA A 12 -19.66 2.99 12.31
CA ALA A 12 -19.13 4.09 13.14
C ALA A 12 -17.61 4.41 13.12
N GLY A 13 -16.81 3.93 12.16
CA GLY A 13 -15.38 4.32 12.10
C GLY A 13 -14.88 4.65 10.70
N MET A 14 -14.82 5.93 10.33
CA MET A 14 -14.07 6.39 9.15
C MET A 14 -12.57 6.30 9.46
N THR A 15 -11.94 5.15 9.21
CA THR A 15 -10.48 5.04 9.26
C THR A 15 -9.87 5.49 7.93
N ALA A 16 -8.61 5.93 7.95
CA ALA A 16 -7.89 6.29 6.72
C ALA A 16 -7.74 5.09 5.77
N ASN A 17 -7.65 3.86 6.30
CA ASN A 17 -7.57 2.64 5.50
C ASN A 17 -8.92 2.30 4.87
N ALA A 18 -10.01 2.34 5.65
CA ALA A 18 -11.35 2.14 5.16
C ALA A 18 -11.67 3.10 4.01
N PHE A 19 -11.25 4.37 4.13
CA PHE A 19 -11.43 5.35 3.07
C PHE A 19 -10.69 4.96 1.78
N LYS A 20 -9.42 4.56 1.89
CA LYS A 20 -8.62 4.11 0.73
C LYS A 20 -9.19 2.84 0.07
N LEU A 21 -9.77 1.96 0.88
CA LEU A 21 -10.41 0.72 0.43
C LEU A 21 -11.84 0.93 -0.08
N GLY A 22 -12.42 2.12 0.07
CA GLY A 22 -13.80 2.41 -0.33
C GLY A 22 -14.87 1.74 0.54
N THR A 23 -14.52 1.34 1.77
CA THR A 23 -15.39 0.59 2.69
C THR A 23 -16.06 1.43 3.78
N VAL A 24 -15.87 2.75 3.74
CA VAL A 24 -16.49 3.68 4.71
C VAL A 24 -18.00 3.73 4.45
N LEU A 25 -18.81 3.79 5.52
CA LEU A 25 -20.27 3.94 5.44
C LEU A 25 -20.72 5.36 5.81
N THR A 26 -20.06 6.39 5.27
CA THR A 26 -20.43 7.79 5.51
C THR A 26 -21.40 8.28 4.45
N LEU A 27 -22.62 8.65 4.86
CA LEU A 27 -23.57 9.42 4.04
C LEU A 27 -23.86 8.82 2.64
N GLY A 28 -23.86 7.49 2.51
CA GLY A 28 -24.14 6.79 1.25
C GLY A 28 -22.96 6.63 0.30
N TRP A 29 -21.74 7.01 0.72
CA TRP A 29 -20.52 6.77 -0.05
C TRP A 29 -19.98 5.39 0.26
N PHE A 30 -20.49 4.37 -0.45
CA PHE A 30 -20.03 2.99 -0.34
C PHE A 30 -19.67 2.48 -1.74
N TRP A 31 -18.38 2.52 -2.05
CA TRP A 31 -17.85 2.10 -3.34
C TRP A 31 -16.77 1.05 -3.09
N PRO A 32 -17.15 -0.15 -2.61
CA PRO A 32 -16.19 -1.20 -2.35
C PRO A 32 -15.52 -1.58 -3.67
N ARG A 33 -14.24 -1.95 -3.59
CA ARG A 33 -13.47 -2.40 -4.75
C ARG A 33 -13.86 -3.83 -5.13
N VAL A 34 -15.03 -3.98 -5.75
CA VAL A 34 -15.68 -5.27 -6.04
C VAL A 34 -14.86 -6.21 -6.93
N ALA A 35 -13.90 -5.70 -7.69
CA ALA A 35 -12.98 -6.52 -8.48
C ALA A 35 -11.74 -6.97 -7.69
N GLY A 36 -11.60 -6.52 -6.43
CA GLY A 36 -10.34 -6.56 -5.70
C GLY A 36 -9.51 -5.29 -5.92
N CYS A 37 -8.28 -5.29 -5.41
CA CYS A 37 -7.38 -4.13 -5.51
C CYS A 37 -5.93 -4.49 -5.26
N SER A 38 -5.03 -3.59 -5.65
CA SER A 38 -3.61 -3.63 -5.28
C SER A 38 -3.33 -2.59 -4.19
N VAL A 39 -2.70 -3.01 -3.10
CA VAL A 39 -2.44 -2.16 -1.93
C VAL A 39 -0.94 -1.94 -1.80
N LEU A 40 -0.54 -0.66 -1.80
CA LEU A 40 0.85 -0.25 -1.62
C LEU A 40 1.15 -0.01 -0.14
N TYR A 41 2.25 -0.57 0.32
CA TYR A 41 2.82 -0.36 1.65
C TYR A 41 4.23 0.17 1.54
N ARG A 42 4.73 0.76 2.63
CA ARG A 42 6.09 1.29 2.73
C ARG A 42 6.72 0.90 4.06
N GLY A 43 8.03 0.69 4.06
CA GLY A 43 8.85 0.54 5.25
C GLY A 43 10.27 1.05 5.04
N GLY A 44 11.05 1.09 6.12
CA GLY A 44 12.49 1.40 6.06
C GLY A 44 13.37 0.18 5.72
N SER A 45 12.83 -1.02 5.87
CA SER A 45 13.42 -2.30 5.46
C SER A 45 12.28 -3.29 5.16
N MET A 46 12.61 -4.47 4.64
CA MET A 46 11.62 -5.49 4.29
C MET A 46 10.97 -6.13 5.52
N GLU A 47 11.70 -6.22 6.62
CA GLU A 47 11.19 -6.71 7.92
C GLU A 47 10.36 -5.63 8.65
N ARG A 48 10.48 -4.37 8.20
CA ARG A 48 9.84 -3.19 8.80
C ARG A 48 8.84 -2.52 7.85
N ILE A 49 8.26 -3.28 6.94
CA ILE A 49 7.10 -2.81 6.17
C ILE A 49 5.93 -2.60 7.12
N ASP A 50 5.35 -1.40 7.07
CA ASP A 50 4.14 -1.09 7.83
C ASP A 50 2.91 -1.60 7.07
N PHE A 51 2.51 -2.84 7.35
CA PHE A 51 1.28 -3.43 6.79
C PHE A 51 -0.01 -2.94 7.47
N ALA A 52 0.11 -2.24 8.60
CA ALA A 52 -1.03 -1.68 9.32
C ALA A 52 -1.53 -0.40 8.64
N ASN A 53 -0.63 0.42 8.09
CA ASN A 53 -0.97 1.66 7.41
C ASN A 53 -0.87 1.54 5.90
N ILE A 54 -2.02 1.52 5.22
CA ILE A 54 -2.05 1.51 3.75
C ILE A 54 -1.51 2.83 3.24
N LEU A 55 -0.55 2.81 2.31
CA LEU A 55 -0.02 4.03 1.70
C LEU A 55 -0.97 4.54 0.61
N THR A 56 -1.33 3.67 -0.33
CA THR A 56 -2.33 3.92 -1.37
C THR A 56 -2.94 2.61 -1.86
N VAL A 57 -4.03 2.70 -2.64
CA VAL A 57 -4.71 1.57 -3.26
C VAL A 57 -4.99 1.90 -4.72
N ALA A 58 -4.69 0.96 -5.61
CA ALA A 58 -5.07 1.01 -7.02
C ALA A 58 -6.10 -0.10 -7.33
N ASP A 59 -6.83 0.07 -8.44
CA ASP A 59 -7.78 -0.93 -8.91
C ASP A 59 -7.10 -2.24 -9.29
N ALA A 60 -7.87 -3.34 -9.36
CA ALA A 60 -7.34 -4.68 -9.56
C ALA A 60 -6.53 -4.84 -10.87
N ASP A 61 -6.91 -4.08 -11.90
CA ASP A 61 -6.33 -4.08 -13.24
C ASP A 61 -5.41 -2.88 -13.51
N ALA A 62 -5.14 -2.06 -12.49
CA ALA A 62 -4.25 -0.91 -12.64
C ALA A 62 -2.84 -1.36 -13.06
N ALA A 63 -2.33 -0.77 -14.14
CA ALA A 63 -0.98 -1.03 -14.63
C ALA A 63 0.11 -0.43 -13.74
N GLU A 64 -0.23 0.62 -12.98
CA GLU A 64 0.69 1.35 -12.11
C GLU A 64 0.07 1.66 -10.75
N ILE A 65 0.93 1.82 -9.75
CA ILE A 65 0.58 2.28 -8.41
C ILE A 65 1.73 3.13 -7.89
N SER A 66 1.42 4.30 -7.36
CA SER A 66 2.43 5.27 -6.91
C SER A 66 2.12 5.79 -5.51
N PRO A 67 3.15 6.11 -4.70
CA PRO A 67 2.93 6.82 -3.45
C PRO A 67 2.20 8.15 -3.70
N PRO A 68 1.26 8.55 -2.82
CA PRO A 68 0.62 9.87 -2.92
C PRO A 68 1.63 11.02 -2.83
N SER A 69 1.39 12.10 -3.56
CA SER A 69 2.33 13.24 -3.65
C SER A 69 2.57 13.99 -2.33
N TYR A 70 1.65 13.89 -1.38
CA TYR A 70 1.80 14.48 -0.04
C TYR A 70 2.67 13.64 0.90
N VAL A 71 3.05 12.42 0.50
CA VAL A 71 3.91 11.56 1.31
C VAL A 71 5.31 12.16 1.36
N GLN A 72 5.77 12.46 2.57
CA GLN A 72 7.11 12.98 2.77
C GLN A 72 8.16 11.88 2.63
N TYR A 73 9.33 12.32 2.17
CA TYR A 73 10.54 11.54 2.04
C TYR A 73 11.65 12.27 2.80
N ASN A 74 12.52 11.50 3.44
CA ASN A 74 13.71 12.01 4.08
C ASN A 74 14.88 11.79 3.12
N ASN A 75 15.77 12.78 3.04
CA ASN A 75 17.03 12.65 2.30
C ASN A 75 17.90 11.55 2.95
N SER A 76 18.84 11.02 2.18
CA SER A 76 19.77 9.95 2.60
C SER A 76 19.05 8.72 3.19
N THR A 77 17.82 8.46 2.74
CA THR A 77 16.97 7.38 3.26
C THR A 77 16.65 6.39 2.15
N THR A 78 16.60 5.11 2.54
CA THR A 78 16.08 4.05 1.69
C THR A 78 14.67 3.68 2.14
N TYR A 79 13.76 3.56 1.18
CA TYR A 79 12.41 3.07 1.37
C TYR A 79 12.21 1.77 0.61
N PHE A 80 11.43 0.89 1.22
CA PHE A 80 10.98 -0.35 0.59
C PHE A 80 9.49 -0.25 0.40
N TYR A 81 9.06 -0.44 -0.83
CA TYR A 81 7.67 -0.44 -1.25
C TYR A 81 7.26 -1.86 -1.58
N VAL A 82 6.11 -2.29 -1.05
CA VAL A 82 5.58 -3.61 -1.40
C VAL A 82 4.12 -3.52 -1.78
N VAL A 83 3.74 -4.33 -2.75
CA VAL A 83 2.35 -4.48 -3.19
C VAL A 83 1.80 -5.79 -2.68
N ARG A 84 0.61 -5.73 -2.08
CA ARG A 84 -0.23 -6.91 -1.84
C ARG A 84 -1.56 -6.76 -2.53
N ARG A 85 -2.04 -7.84 -3.14
CA ARG A 85 -3.37 -7.90 -3.76
C ARG A 85 -4.42 -8.35 -2.76
N ALA A 86 -5.60 -7.74 -2.85
CA ALA A 86 -6.82 -8.23 -2.23
C ALA A 86 -7.81 -8.66 -3.32
N ASN A 87 -8.47 -9.79 -3.12
CA ASN A 87 -9.49 -10.29 -4.04
C ASN A 87 -10.82 -9.51 -3.88
N ASN A 88 -11.83 -9.91 -4.66
CA ASN A 88 -13.19 -9.37 -4.62
C ASN A 88 -13.96 -9.63 -3.30
N CYS A 89 -13.42 -10.46 -2.40
CA CYS A 89 -13.97 -10.72 -1.07
C CYS A 89 -13.26 -9.91 0.02
N GLY A 90 -12.19 -9.17 -0.32
CA GLY A 90 -11.39 -8.43 0.64
C GLY A 90 -10.34 -9.22 1.36
N ASP A 91 -10.05 -10.43 0.87
CA ASP A 91 -8.98 -11.25 1.37
C ASP A 91 -7.69 -10.81 0.72
N GLN A 92 -6.80 -10.28 1.55
CA GLN A 92 -5.49 -9.88 1.12
C GLN A 92 -4.53 -11.07 1.15
N GLU A 93 -3.66 -11.17 0.15
CA GLU A 93 -2.55 -12.11 0.18
C GLU A 93 -1.59 -11.80 1.36
N HIS A 94 -0.93 -12.84 1.86
CA HIS A 94 0.14 -12.71 2.86
C HIS A 94 1.53 -12.68 2.21
N THR A 95 1.62 -13.09 0.95
CA THR A 95 2.81 -12.97 0.09
C THR A 95 2.99 -11.54 -0.39
N LEU A 96 4.08 -11.28 -1.12
CA LEU A 96 4.32 -10.01 -1.80
C LEU A 96 4.14 -10.22 -3.29
N SER A 97 3.24 -9.47 -3.93
CA SER A 97 3.11 -9.47 -5.39
C SER A 97 4.30 -8.77 -6.07
N CYS A 98 4.82 -7.73 -5.43
CA CYS A 98 5.96 -6.96 -5.90
C CYS A 98 6.66 -6.27 -4.71
N ALA A 99 7.98 -6.09 -4.80
CA ALA A 99 8.76 -5.32 -3.85
C ALA A 99 9.78 -4.46 -4.62
N VAL A 100 9.92 -3.19 -4.24
CA VAL A 100 10.84 -2.23 -4.85
C VAL A 100 11.59 -1.49 -3.76
N LYS A 101 12.91 -1.39 -3.91
CA LYS A 101 13.78 -0.55 -3.08
C LYS A 101 14.02 0.77 -3.79
N VAL A 102 13.78 1.87 -3.09
CA VAL A 102 14.03 3.24 -3.57
C VAL A 102 14.98 3.92 -2.60
N SER A 103 16.15 4.32 -3.09
CA SER A 103 17.15 5.02 -2.29
C SER A 103 17.24 6.48 -2.71
N LEU A 104 17.28 7.38 -1.73
CA LEU A 104 17.46 8.82 -1.94
C LEU A 104 18.82 9.27 -1.42
N ASP A 105 19.48 10.17 -2.16
CA ASP A 105 20.76 10.75 -1.79
C ASP A 105 20.59 11.93 -0.80
N ALA A 106 21.68 12.62 -0.48
CA ALA A 106 21.67 13.76 0.45
C ALA A 106 20.86 14.98 -0.04
N ASN A 107 20.65 15.10 -1.35
CA ASN A 107 19.85 16.16 -1.96
C ASN A 107 18.36 15.77 -2.04
N GLY A 108 18.04 14.49 -1.82
CA GLY A 108 16.70 13.95 -1.99
C GLY A 108 16.45 13.43 -3.40
N ASP A 109 17.49 13.33 -4.23
CA ASP A 109 17.43 12.79 -5.58
C ASP A 109 17.53 11.26 -5.53
N LEU A 110 17.00 10.60 -6.56
CA LEU A 110 17.12 9.14 -6.69
C LEU A 110 18.59 8.76 -6.86
N VAL A 111 19.06 7.84 -6.03
CA VAL A 111 20.37 7.21 -6.22
C VAL A 111 20.35 6.42 -7.53
N GLU A 112 21.50 6.35 -8.20
CA GLU A 112 21.63 5.60 -9.45
C GLU A 112 21.09 4.16 -9.32
N PRO A 113 20.38 3.66 -10.36
CA PRO A 113 19.85 2.31 -10.36
C PRO A 113 20.95 1.29 -10.10
N GLN A 114 20.67 0.35 -9.20
CA GLN A 114 21.53 -0.78 -8.91
C GLN A 114 20.93 -2.08 -9.47
N PRO A 115 21.74 -3.13 -9.69
CA PRO A 115 21.21 -4.43 -10.06
C PRO A 115 20.12 -4.90 -9.09
N ASN A 116 19.17 -5.68 -9.61
CA ASN A 116 18.14 -6.30 -8.78
C ASN A 116 18.81 -7.08 -7.64
N ASN A 117 18.26 -6.93 -6.44
CA ASN A 117 18.69 -7.68 -5.28
C ASN A 117 17.58 -8.62 -4.82
N VAL A 118 17.95 -9.77 -4.29
CA VAL A 118 17.03 -10.60 -3.51
C VAL A 118 16.99 -9.98 -2.13
N PHE A 119 15.80 -9.57 -1.70
CA PHE A 119 15.61 -9.11 -0.34
C PHE A 119 15.68 -10.32 0.60
N GLU A 120 16.76 -10.43 1.38
CA GLU A 120 16.90 -11.42 2.46
C GLU A 120 16.07 -11.04 3.68
#